data_AF-A0A7C0V530-F1
#
_entry.id   AF-A0A7C0V530-F1
#
_cell.length_a   1.000
_cell.length_b   1.000
_cell.length_c   1.000
_cell.angle_alpha   90.00
_cell.angle_beta   90.00
_cell.angle_gamma   90.00
#
_symmetry.space_group_name_H-M   'P 1'
#
loop_
_entity.id
_entity.type
_entity.pdbx_description
1 polymer ?
#
loop_
_entity_poly.entity_id
_entity_poly.type
_entity_poly.pdbx_seq_one_letter_code
_entity_poly.pdbx_strand_id
1 'polypeptide(L)' 'MSFFREQKIKLAQRLLASQYERRQIPLPPSEALRRQAEEVVDEAGRIARQRGQNVLAIVKELIRDLRR' A
#
# COMPACT_ATOMS: atom_id res chain seq x y z
N MET A 1 0.33 16.42 -7.41
CA MET A 1 -0.67 15.50 -6.82
C MET A 1 -1.60 15.01 -7.93
N SER A 2 -1.36 13.84 -8.53
CA SER A 2 -2.31 13.27 -9.50
C SER A 2 -3.47 12.61 -8.76
N PHE A 3 -4.72 12.90 -9.13
CA PHE A 3 -5.95 12.32 -8.53
C PHE A 3 -5.87 10.79 -8.35
N PHE A 4 -5.26 10.10 -9.32
CA PHE A 4 -5.04 8.65 -9.27
C PHE A 4 -4.07 8.18 -8.19
N ARG A 5 -3.13 9.01 -7.73
CA ARG A 5 -2.18 8.66 -6.66
C ARG A 5 -2.88 8.64 -5.30
N GLU A 6 -3.68 9.66 -4.99
CA GLU A 6 -4.37 9.75 -3.70
C GLU A 6 -5.39 8.61 -3.51
N GLN A 7 -6.09 8.22 -4.59
CA GLN A 7 -6.99 7.07 -4.56
C GLN A 7 -6.26 5.75 -4.31
N LYS A 8 -5.06 5.58 -4.89
CA LYS A 8 -4.21 4.41 -4.64
C LYS A 8 -3.72 4.39 -3.19
N ILE A 9 -3.37 5.53 -2.61
CA ILE A 9 -2.94 5.66 -1.20
C ILE A 9 -4.07 5.30 -0.26
N LYS A 10 -5.28 5.85 -0.47
CA LYS A 10 -6.46 5.50 0.35
C LYS A 10 -6.78 4.02 0.30
N LEU A 11 -6.64 3.39 -0.88
CA LEU A 11 -6.81 1.96 -1.01
C LEU A 11 -5.71 1.17 -0.28
N ALA A 12 -4.45 1.54 -0.46
CA ALA A 12 -3.32 0.92 0.22
C ALA A 12 -3.45 1.04 1.74
N GLN A 13 -3.89 2.19 2.24
CA GLN A 13 -4.16 2.42 3.67
C GLN A 13 -5.24 1.48 4.21
N ARG A 14 -6.36 1.32 3.49
CA ARG A 14 -7.43 0.36 3.87
C ARG A 14 -6.94 -1.09 3.84
N LEU A 15 -6.14 -1.44 2.84
CA LEU A 15 -5.57 -2.78 2.73
C LEU A 15 -4.59 -3.05 3.87
N LEU A 16 -3.71 -2.10 4.20
CA LEU A 16 -2.82 -2.19 5.35
C LEU A 16 -3.62 -2.32 6.64
N ALA A 17 -4.62 -1.47 6.87
CA ALA A 17 -5.46 -1.53 8.07
C ALA A 17 -6.09 -2.92 8.26
N SER A 18 -6.72 -3.45 7.20
CA SER A 18 -7.30 -4.79 7.23
C SER A 18 -6.25 -5.88 7.49
N GLN A 19 -5.00 -5.70 7.05
CA GLN A 19 -3.93 -6.65 7.37
C GLN A 19 -3.51 -6.60 8.84
N TYR A 20 -3.36 -5.41 9.43
CA TYR A 20 -3.07 -5.27 10.86
C TYR A 20 -4.16 -5.92 11.70
N GLU A 21 -5.44 -5.66 11.37
CA GLU A 21 -6.60 -6.29 12.01
C GLU A 21 -6.58 -7.82 11.88
N ARG A 22 -6.37 -8.35 10.67
CA ARG A 22 -6.28 -9.80 10.43
C ARG A 22 -5.16 -10.48 11.22
N ARG A 23 -4.08 -9.75 11.49
CA ARG A 23 -2.92 -10.24 12.26
C ARG A 23 -3.06 -10.00 13.76
N GLN A 24 -4.13 -9.36 14.21
CA GLN A 24 -4.30 -8.95 15.61
C GLN A 24 -3.14 -8.07 16.11
N ILE A 25 -2.49 -7.33 15.20
CA ILE A 25 -1.42 -6.39 15.52
C ILE A 25 -2.08 -5.03 15.77
N PRO A 26 -1.65 -4.28 16.79
CA PRO A 26 -2.15 -2.93 17.02
C PRO A 26 -1.97 -2.05 15.79
N LEU A 27 -3.06 -1.39 15.39
CA LEU A 27 -3.07 -0.50 14.25
C LEU A 27 -2.15 0.69 14.55
N PRO A 28 -1.17 1.00 13.69
CA PRO A 28 -0.33 2.17 13.90
C PRO A 28 -1.17 3.45 13.79
N PRO A 29 -0.68 4.58 14.34
CA PRO A 29 -1.34 5.88 14.20
C PRO A 29 -1.67 6.20 12.74
N SER A 30 -2.80 6.88 12.50
CA SER A 30 -3.30 7.17 11.14
C SER A 30 -2.24 7.80 10.22
N GLU A 31 -1.40 8.70 10.75
CA GLU A 31 -0.29 9.29 9.99
C GLU A 31 0.78 8.28 9.61
N ALA A 32 1.16 7.37 10.52
CA ALA A 32 2.14 6.33 10.25
C ALA A 32 1.59 5.32 9.22
N LEU A 33 0.32 4.94 9.34
CA LEU A 33 -0.36 4.07 8.38
C LEU A 33 -0.42 4.72 6.98
N ARG A 34 -0.68 6.03 6.93
CA ARG A 34 -0.68 6.79 5.68
C ARG A 34 0.72 6.85 5.06
N ARG A 35 1.77 7.10 5.85
CA ARG A 35 3.17 7.08 5.36
C ARG A 35 3.52 5.72 4.76
N GLN A 36 3.19 4.64 5.45
CA GLN A 36 3.37 3.27 4.93
C GLN A 36 2.60 3.06 3.60
N ALA A 37 1.36 3.54 3.52
CA ALA A 37 0.57 3.45 2.30
C ALA A 37 1.18 4.25 1.13
N GLU A 38 1.75 5.42 1.41
CA GLU A 38 2.45 6.25 0.43
C GLU A 38 3.71 5.54 -0.09
N GLU A 39 4.52 4.98 0.80
CA GLU A 39 5.72 4.21 0.44
C GLU A 39 5.39 3.00 -0.45
N VAL A 40 4.35 2.24 -0.08
CA VAL A 40 3.89 1.08 -0.86
C VAL A 40 3.42 1.49 -2.26
N VAL A 41 2.67 2.60 -2.38
CA VAL A 41 2.18 3.08 -3.68
C VAL A 41 3.30 3.61 -4.55
N ASP A 42 4.28 4.28 -3.97
CA ASP A 42 5.43 4.80 -4.70
C ASP A 42 6.33 3.66 -5.18
N GLU A 43 6.58 2.65 -4.35
CA GLU A 43 7.31 1.44 -4.74
C GLU A 43 6.56 0.66 -5.83
N ALA A 44 5.26 0.45 -5.67
CA ALA A 44 4.44 -0.17 -6.70
C ALA A 44 4.45 0.63 -8.02
N GLY A 45 4.53 1.96 -7.94
CA GLY A 45 4.70 2.83 -9.10
C GLY A 45 6.04 2.64 -9.80
N ARG A 46 7.13 2.50 -9.04
CA ARG A 46 8.47 2.19 -9.57
C ARG A 46 8.49 0.83 -10.29
N ILE A 47 7.98 -0.21 -9.63
CA ILE A 47 7.92 -1.57 -10.18
C ILE A 47 7.01 -1.61 -11.42
N ALA A 48 5.86 -0.94 -11.40
CA ALA A 48 4.95 -0.87 -12.54
C ALA A 48 5.62 -0.28 -13.78
N ARG A 49 6.42 0.77 -13.62
CA ARG A 49 7.17 1.37 -14.73
C ARG A 49 8.25 0.44 -15.28
N GLN A 50 8.89 -0.34 -14.42
CA GLN A 50 9.95 -1.27 -14.82
C GLN A 50 9.41 -2.55 -15.47
N ARG A 51 8.26 -3.07 -14.99
CA ARG A 51 7.72 -4.37 -15.39
C ARG A 51 6.49 -4.29 -16.31
N GLY A 52 5.96 -3.09 -16.55
CA GLY A 52 4.72 -2.89 -17.30
C GLY A 52 3.46 -3.42 -16.58
N GLN A 53 3.55 -3.70 -15.29
CA GLN A 53 2.46 -4.30 -14.50
C GLN A 53 1.54 -3.25 -13.87
N ASN A 54 0.30 -3.67 -13.55
CA ASN A 54 -0.65 -2.79 -12.89
C ASN A 54 -0.22 -2.45 -11.45
N VAL A 55 -0.11 -1.16 -11.14
CA VAL A 55 0.25 -0.64 -9.80
C VAL A 55 -0.60 -1.28 -8.69
N LEU A 56 -1.90 -1.48 -8.90
CA LEU A 56 -2.78 -2.08 -7.88
C LEU A 56 -2.48 -3.55 -7.61
N ALA A 57 -2.03 -4.30 -8.61
CA ALA A 57 -1.61 -5.69 -8.43
C ALA A 57 -0.36 -5.72 -7.55
N ILE A 58 0.63 -4.87 -7.86
CA ILE A 58 1.88 -4.78 -7.10
C ILE A 58 1.63 -4.30 -5.67
N VAL A 59 0.76 -3.30 -5.45
CA VAL A 59 0.39 -2.86 -4.08
C VAL A 59 -0.14 -4.04 -3.26
N LYS A 60 -1.02 -4.87 -3.84
CA LYS A 60 -1.56 -6.04 -3.15
C LYS A 60 -0.48 -7.09 -2.86
N GLU A 61 0.47 -7.28 -3.77
CA GLU A 61 1.62 -8.17 -3.58
C GLU A 61 2.54 -7.67 -2.48
N LEU A 62 2.97 -6.41 -2.52
CA LEU A 62 3.83 -5.79 -1.49
C LEU A 62 3.20 -5.86 -0.09
N ILE A 63 1.90 -5.58 0.03
CA ILE A 63 1.16 -5.71 1.30
C ILE A 63 1.04 -7.18 1.74
N ARG A 64 0.94 -8.12 0.78
CA ARG A 64 0.99 -9.55 1.07
C ARG A 64 2.38 -10.02 1.46
N ASP A 65 3.45 -9.40 0.96
CA ASP A 65 4.84 -9.79 1.18
C ASP A 65 5.45 -9.19 2.45
N LEU A 66 4.85 -8.12 3.00
CA LEU A 66 4.95 -7.72 4.42
C LEU A 66 4.62 -8.87 5.42
N ARG A 67 4.37 -10.09 4.92
CA ARG A 67 4.16 -11.38 5.60
C ARG A 67 5.45 -12.12 5.97
N ARG A 68 6.61 -11.77 5.42
CA ARG A 68 7.88 -12.43 5.76
C ARG A 68 8.70 -11.62 6.74
#